data_AF-A0AAU3PRC1-F1
#
_entry.id   AF-A0AAU3PRC1-F1
#
_cell.length_a   1.000
_cell.length_b   1.000
_cell.length_c   1.000
_cell.angle_alpha   90.00
_cell.angle_beta   90.00
_cell.angle_gamma   90.00
#
_symmetry.space_group_name_H-M   'P 1'
#
loop_
_entity.id
_entity.type
_entity.pdbx_description
1 polymer ?
#
loop_
_entity_poly.entity_id
_entity_poly.type
_entity_poly.pdbx_seq_one_letter_code
_entity_poly.pdbx_strand_id
1 'polypeptide(L)'
;MATDLSFFRSESAQRLRAQALAEGLAQGLERGRTEQAVRSVLIVLTERGVELSTTQHSRLSESTDLEQLEVWLVHALTATDASELFV
;
A
#
# COMPACT_ATOMS: atom_id res chain seq x y z
N MET A 1 -8.21 28.48 -17.34
CA MET A 1 -9.57 28.32 -17.91
C MET A 1 -10.27 27.25 -17.10
N ALA A 2 -11.41 27.56 -16.49
CA ALA A 2 -12.27 26.53 -15.90
C ALA A 2 -13.01 25.84 -17.05
N THR A 3 -12.84 24.53 -17.19
CA THR A 3 -13.56 23.74 -18.18
C THR A 3 -15.06 23.84 -17.87
N ASP A 4 -15.87 24.25 -18.85
CA ASP A 4 -17.33 24.29 -18.66
C ASP A 4 -17.87 22.85 -18.55
N LEU A 5 -18.24 22.46 -17.34
CA LEU A 5 -18.75 21.13 -17.02
C LEU A 5 -20.23 20.96 -17.39
N SER A 6 -20.92 22.02 -17.83
CA SER A 6 -22.34 21.99 -18.22
C SER A 6 -22.60 21.01 -19.38
N PHE A 7 -21.64 20.87 -20.29
CA PHE A 7 -21.66 19.91 -21.41
C PHE A 7 -21.64 18.44 -20.95
N PHE A 8 -21.00 18.14 -19.82
CA PHE A 8 -20.84 16.79 -19.27
C PHE A 8 -21.93 16.42 -18.26
N ARG A 9 -23.15 16.94 -18.43
CA ARG A 9 -24.31 16.60 -17.59
C ARG A 9 -25.16 15.47 -18.17
N SER A 10 -24.78 14.91 -19.32
CA SER A 10 -25.44 13.74 -19.87
C SER A 10 -25.33 12.54 -18.93
N GLU A 11 -26.30 11.63 -18.99
CA GLU A 11 -26.30 10.41 -18.21
C GLU A 11 -25.00 9.59 -18.42
N SER A 12 -24.52 9.51 -19.67
CA SER A 12 -23.26 8.86 -20.01
C SER A 12 -22.06 9.49 -19.31
N ALA A 13 -22.01 10.82 -19.23
CA ALA A 13 -20.93 11.53 -18.54
C ALA A 13 -21.01 11.35 -17.02
N GLN A 14 -22.21 11.27 -16.44
CA GLN A 14 -22.40 10.96 -15.03
C GLN A 14 -21.95 9.53 -14.70
N ARG A 15 -22.31 8.54 -15.53
CA ARG A 15 -21.88 7.14 -15.37
C ARG A 15 -20.36 7.01 -15.44
N LEU A 16 -19.72 7.66 -16.41
CA LEU A 16 -18.26 7.64 -16.53
C LEU A 16 -17.56 8.23 -15.30
N ARG A 17 -18.08 9.33 -14.74
CA ARG A 17 -17.55 9.89 -13.49
C ARG A 17 -17.74 8.96 -12.30
N ALA A 18 -18.91 8.36 -12.17
CA ALA A 18 -19.19 7.42 -11.08
C ALA A 18 -18.25 6.22 -11.14
N GLN A 19 -18.01 5.68 -12.34
CA GLN A 19 -17.06 4.60 -12.56
C GLN A 19 -15.63 5.02 -12.22
N ALA A 20 -15.17 6.18 -12.73
CA ALA A 20 -13.82 6.68 -12.43
C ALA A 20 -13.60 6.93 -10.94
N LEU A 21 -14.60 7.43 -10.21
CA LEU A 21 -14.54 7.60 -8.76
C LEU A 21 -14.48 6.25 -8.04
N ALA A 22 -15.27 5.27 -8.46
CA ALA A 22 -15.25 3.92 -7.88
C ALA A 22 -13.90 3.24 -8.10
N GLU A 23 -13.35 3.30 -9.31
CA GLU A 23 -12.02 2.76 -9.64
C GLU A 23 -10.92 3.48 -8.85
N GLY A 24 -10.97 4.81 -8.75
CA GLY A 24 -10.01 5.60 -7.98
C GLY A 24 -10.06 5.28 -6.48
N LEU A 25 -11.26 5.11 -5.92
CA LEU A 25 -11.43 4.72 -4.52
C LEU A 25 -10.92 3.31 -4.26
N ALA A 26 -11.20 2.35 -5.16
CA ALA A 26 -10.67 1.00 -5.06
C ALA A 26 -9.14 0.97 -5.10
N GLN A 27 -8.53 1.67 -6.06
CA GLN A 27 -7.07 1.79 -6.15
C GLN A 27 -6.46 2.47 -4.92
N GLY A 28 -7.12 3.51 -4.41
CA GLY A 28 -6.67 4.23 -3.21
C GLY A 28 -6.72 3.35 -1.95
N LEU A 29 -7.79 2.56 -1.78
CA LEU A 29 -7.90 1.61 -0.67
C LEU A 29 -6.82 0.54 -0.75
N GLU A 30 -6.57 -0.03 -1.93
CA GLU A 30 -5.55 -1.08 -2.09
C GLU A 30 -4.15 -0.56 -1.74
N ARG A 31 -3.76 0.60 -2.31
CA ARG A 31 -2.48 1.26 -1.97
C ARG A 31 -2.39 1.59 -0.49
N GLY A 32 -3.48 2.08 0.10
CA GLY A 32 -3.53 2.38 1.53
C GLY A 32 -3.29 1.14 2.40
N ARG A 33 -3.83 -0.03 2.01
CA ARG A 33 -3.58 -1.28 2.73
C ARG A 33 -2.12 -1.72 2.63
N THR A 34 -1.53 -1.67 1.44
CA THR A 34 -0.11 -2.05 1.26
C THR A 34 0.82 -1.11 2.02
N GLU A 35 0.62 0.21 1.94
CA GLU A 35 1.42 1.20 2.66
C GLU A 35 1.31 1.02 4.19
N GLN A 36 0.10 0.71 4.69
CA GLN A 36 -0.10 0.47 6.10
C GLN A 36 0.57 -0.84 6.55
N ALA A 37 0.51 -1.91 5.75
CA ALA A 37 1.18 -3.17 6.05
C ALA A 37 2.71 -3.00 6.12
N VAL A 38 3.32 -2.32 5.14
CA VAL A 38 4.74 -1.91 5.17
C VAL A 38 5.08 -1.19 6.47
N ARG A 39 4.28 -0.17 6.83
CA ARG A 39 4.49 0.61 8.04
C ARG A 39 4.40 -0.25 9.31
N SER A 40 3.44 -1.18 9.35
CA SER A 40 3.27 -2.09 10.49
C SER A 40 4.49 -3.00 10.67
N VAL A 41 5.06 -3.54 9.58
CA VAL A 41 6.30 -4.32 9.64
C VAL A 41 7.45 -3.48 10.20
N LEU A 42 7.64 -2.26 9.67
CA LEU A 42 8.71 -1.35 10.12
C LEU A 42 8.59 -1.00 11.60
N ILE A 43 7.38 -0.73 12.11
CA ILE A 43 7.14 -0.46 13.53
C ILE A 43 7.58 -1.64 14.39
N VAL A 44 7.15 -2.86 14.03
CA VAL A 44 7.50 -4.06 14.79
C VAL A 44 9.02 -4.28 14.81
N LEU A 45 9.70 -4.18 13.66
CA LEU A 45 11.15 -4.36 13.60
C LEU A 45 11.90 -3.30 14.41
N THR A 46 11.42 -2.06 14.38
CA THR A 46 12.00 -0.95 15.17
C THR A 46 11.89 -1.21 16.67
N GLU A 47 10.70 -1.59 17.15
CA GLU A 47 10.47 -1.90 18.57
C GLU A 47 11.28 -3.12 19.04
N ARG A 48 11.56 -4.06 18.12
CA ARG A 48 12.39 -5.23 18.40
C ARG A 48 13.89 -4.97 18.24
N GLY A 49 14.30 -3.81 17.74
CA GLY A 49 15.70 -3.48 17.48
C GLY A 49 16.33 -4.29 16.35
N VAL A 50 15.53 -4.78 15.39
CA VAL A 50 16.02 -5.48 14.20
C VAL A 50 16.28 -4.45 13.10
N GLU A 51 17.55 -4.26 12.75
CA GLU A 51 17.95 -3.29 11.73
C GLU A 51 17.83 -3.87 10.31
N LEU A 52 17.23 -3.09 9.41
CA LEU A 52 17.20 -3.40 7.98
C LEU A 52 18.36 -2.70 7.27
N SER A 53 19.03 -3.41 6.36
CA SER A 53 19.90 -2.77 5.37
C SER A 53 19.08 -1.92 4.39
N THR A 54 19.74 -0.98 3.69
CA THR A 54 19.09 -0.12 2.69
C THR A 54 18.36 -0.92 1.61
N THR A 55 18.92 -2.04 1.17
CA THR A 55 18.31 -2.91 0.15
C THR A 55 17.06 -3.62 0.67
N GLN A 56 17.08 -4.10 1.92
CA GLN A 56 15.93 -4.70 2.59
C GLN A 56 14.83 -3.67 2.84
N HIS A 57 15.19 -2.45 3.23
CA HIS A 57 14.24 -1.36 3.39
C HIS A 57 13.55 -1.03 2.06
N SER A 58 14.31 -0.90 0.96
CA SER A 58 13.75 -0.67 -0.39
C SER A 58 12.79 -1.79 -0.79
N ARG A 59 13.20 -3.05 -0.61
CA ARG A 59 12.38 -4.23 -0.90
C ARG A 59 11.06 -4.22 -0.14
N LEU A 60 11.09 -3.84 1.14
CA LEU A 60 9.89 -3.75 1.95
C LEU A 60 9.00 -2.59 1.48
N SER A 61 9.57 -1.40 1.28
CA SER A 61 8.79 -0.20 0.90
C SER A 61 8.20 -0.23 -0.50
N GLU A 62 8.81 -0.97 -1.43
CA GLU A 62 8.35 -1.10 -2.82
C GLU A 62 7.40 -2.29 -3.01
N SER A 63 7.18 -3.11 -1.98
CA SER A 63 6.28 -4.26 -2.07
C SER A 63 4.83 -3.80 -2.20
N THR A 64 4.14 -4.30 -3.23
CA THR A 64 2.71 -4.07 -3.46
C THR A 64 1.87 -5.33 -3.22
N ASP A 65 2.50 -6.43 -2.80
CA ASP A 65 1.81 -7.67 -2.45
C ASP A 65 1.43 -7.64 -0.97
N LEU A 66 0.15 -7.41 -0.72
CA LEU A 66 -0.38 -7.30 0.64
C LEU A 66 -0.28 -8.60 1.42
N GLU A 67 -0.53 -9.75 0.78
CA GLU A 67 -0.47 -11.05 1.46
C GLU A 67 0.96 -11.34 1.90
N GLN A 68 1.93 -11.05 1.02
CA GLN A 68 3.34 -11.18 1.36
C GLN A 68 3.76 -10.24 2.50
N LEU A 69 3.24 -9.00 2.53
CA LEU A 69 3.50 -8.04 3.60
C LEU A 69 2.91 -8.49 4.94
N GLU A 70 1.72 -9.11 4.94
CA GLU A 70 1.11 -9.68 6.13
C GLU A 70 1.91 -10.89 6.66
N VAL A 71 2.46 -11.74 5.78
CA VAL A 71 3.40 -12.80 6.17
C VAL A 71 4.65 -12.22 6.81
N TRP A 72 5.25 -11.20 6.19
CA TRP A 72 6.42 -10.53 6.76
C TRP A 72 6.10 -9.86 8.10
N LEU A 73 4.89 -9.32 8.30
CA LEU A 73 4.46 -8.80 9.60
C LEU A 73 4.48 -9.89 10.67
N VAL A 74 4.01 -11.10 10.36
CA VAL A 74 4.05 -12.23 11.29
C VAL A 74 5.50 -12.65 11.58
N HIS A 75 6.35 -12.74 10.55
CA HIS A 75 7.78 -13.05 10.73
C HIS A 75 8.48 -11.99 11.58
N ALA A 76 8.15 -10.71 11.39
CA ALA A 76 8.71 -9.61 12.15
C ALA A 76 8.46 -9.73 13.66
N LEU A 77 7.48 -10.51 14.12
CA LEU A 77 7.23 -10.73 15.55
C LEU A 77 8.29 -11.63 16.21
N THR A 78 8.91 -12.54 15.47
CA THR A 78 9.84 -13.55 16.01
C THR A 78 11.24 -13.48 15.42
N ALA A 79 11.41 -12.90 14.23
CA ALA A 79 12.67 -12.84 13.49
C ALA A 79 13.82 -12.29 14.35
N THR A 80 14.95 -12.99 14.45
CA THR A 80 16.11 -12.44 15.17
C THR A 80 17.02 -11.58 14.30
N ASP A 81 16.88 -11.69 12.99
CA ASP A 81 17.60 -10.92 11.99
C ASP A 81 16.68 -10.53 10.81
N ALA A 82 17.04 -9.46 10.11
CA ALA A 82 16.31 -8.95 8.96
C ALA A 82 16.22 -9.95 7.79
N SER A 83 17.14 -10.90 7.66
CA SER A 83 17.11 -11.93 6.61
C SER A 83 15.96 -12.92 6.80
N GLU A 84 15.56 -13.22 8.04
CA GLU A 84 14.45 -14.12 8.38
C GLU A 84 13.08 -13.52 7.99
N LEU A 85 13.02 -12.21 7.81
CA LEU A 85 11.78 -11.51 7.44
C LEU A 85 11.28 -11.95 6.07
N PHE A 86 12.19 -12.11 5.10
CA PHE A 86 11.87 -12.25 3.67
C PHE A 86 11.84 -13.70 3.17
N VAL A 87 11.83 -14.66 4.08
CA VAL A 87 11.65 -16.10 3.83
C VAL A 87 10.17 -16.40 3.60
#